data_AF-A0A2K8QVC3-F1
#
_entry.id   AF-A0A2K8QVC3-F1
#
_cell.length_a   1.000
_cell.length_b   1.000
_cell.length_c   1.000
_cell.angle_alpha   90.00
_cell.angle_beta   90.00
_cell.angle_gamma   90.00
#
_symmetry.space_group_name_H-M   'P 1'
#
loop_
_entity.id
_entity.type
_entity.pdbx_description
1 polymer ?
#
loop_
_entity_poly.entity_id
_entity_poly.type
_entity_poly.pdbx_seq_one_letter_code
_entity_poly.pdbx_strand_id
1 'polypeptide(L)'
;MRKYILFFAMTILLTGCIAKSQAPDPLQVQLANYGTLPGDYKQSIKNHFYYRLKDPYSAHYKFFEPYKGYSWVMNVPADKEQLMFGWIIPVSVNAKNGFGAYAGTVRVMIIYSNGQYHDLSTIKGTTKITRVP
;
A
#
# COMPACT_ATOMS: atom_id res chain seq x y z
N MET A 1 44.84 24.77 -17.26
CA MET A 1 44.36 24.38 -15.91
C MET A 1 43.02 25.01 -15.54
N ARG A 2 42.78 26.32 -15.76
CA ARG A 2 41.50 27.01 -15.48
C ARG A 2 40.25 26.43 -16.19
N LYS A 3 40.41 25.87 -17.40
CA LYS A 3 39.31 25.26 -18.18
C LYS A 3 38.80 23.92 -17.62
N TYR A 4 39.65 23.17 -16.92
CA TYR A 4 39.27 21.88 -16.32
C TYR A 4 38.55 22.05 -14.98
N ILE A 5 38.83 23.14 -14.25
CA ILE A 5 38.13 23.49 -13.00
C ILE A 5 36.65 23.78 -13.28
N LEU A 6 36.35 24.49 -14.37
CA LEU A 6 34.97 24.76 -14.81
C LEU A 6 34.21 23.49 -15.22
N PHE A 7 34.91 22.53 -15.83
CA PHE A 7 34.31 21.25 -16.20
C PHE A 7 34.00 20.36 -14.99
N PHE A 8 34.85 20.40 -13.95
CA PHE A 8 34.65 19.64 -12.71
C PHE A 8 33.56 20.24 -11.81
N ALA A 9 33.36 21.56 -11.86
CA ALA A 9 32.26 22.21 -11.15
C ALA A 9 30.88 21.91 -11.76
N MET A 10 30.81 21.66 -13.07
CA MET A 10 29.56 21.36 -13.78
C MET A 10 29.04 19.94 -13.53
N THR A 11 29.93 18.97 -13.28
CA THR A 11 29.53 17.56 -13.05
C THR A 11 28.97 17.32 -11.64
N ILE A 12 29.32 18.15 -10.66
CA ILE A 12 28.81 18.05 -9.28
C ILE A 12 27.34 18.52 -9.19
N LEU A 13 26.90 19.40 -10.10
CA LEU A 13 25.52 19.89 -10.12
C LEU A 13 24.50 18.88 -10.70
N LEU A 14 24.96 17.77 -11.27
CA LEU A 14 24.10 16.71 -11.82
C LEU A 14 23.82 15.58 -10.83
N THR A 15 24.39 15.60 -9.62
CA THR A 15 24.00 14.66 -8.55
C THR A 15 22.75 15.18 -7.85
N GLY A 16 21.62 15.20 -8.58
CA GLY A 16 20.31 15.39 -7.96
C GLY A 16 20.07 14.26 -6.95
N CYS A 17 19.75 14.62 -5.71
CA CYS A 17 19.28 13.65 -4.73
C CYS A 17 17.98 13.03 -5.24
N ILE A 18 18.05 11.79 -5.73
CA ILE A 18 16.86 10.96 -5.91
C ILE A 18 16.30 10.72 -4.50
N ALA A 19 15.25 11.45 -4.13
CA ALA A 19 14.55 11.23 -2.87
C ALA A 19 13.81 9.89 -2.97
N LYS A 20 14.48 8.81 -2.60
CA LYS A 20 13.82 7.51 -2.36
C LYS A 20 12.96 7.61 -1.10
N SER A 21 11.91 6.80 -1.03
CA SER A 21 11.06 6.67 0.17
C SER A 21 11.91 6.46 1.40
N GLN A 22 12.04 7.53 2.18
CA GLN A 22 12.78 7.53 3.43
C GLN A 22 11.95 6.78 4.46
N ALA A 23 12.60 6.15 5.44
CA ALA A 23 11.88 5.73 6.63
C ALA A 23 11.21 6.97 7.24
N PRO A 24 9.91 6.93 7.59
CA PRO A 24 9.26 8.08 8.22
C PRO A 24 9.94 8.44 9.54
N ASP A 25 9.95 9.72 9.88
CA ASP A 25 10.41 10.20 11.18
C ASP A 25 9.63 9.48 12.31
N PRO A 26 10.31 8.90 13.32
CA PRO A 26 9.64 8.26 14.45
C PRO A 26 8.56 9.13 15.11
N LEU A 27 8.77 10.46 15.20
CA LEU A 27 7.76 11.37 15.74
C LEU A 27 6.51 11.44 14.85
N GLN A 28 6.69 11.41 13.53
CA GLN A 28 5.59 11.35 12.57
C GLN A 28 4.77 10.07 12.75
N VAL A 29 5.43 8.92 12.97
CA VAL A 29 4.75 7.63 13.20
C VAL A 29 3.97 7.64 14.52
N GLN A 30 4.55 8.23 15.57
CA GLN A 30 3.96 8.30 16.90
C GLN A 30 2.73 9.21 16.94
N LEU A 31 2.79 10.35 16.26
CA LEU A 31 1.73 11.36 16.25
C LEU A 31 0.70 11.15 15.11
N ALA A 32 0.91 10.15 14.25
CA ALA A 32 0.02 9.88 13.14
C ALA A 32 -1.40 9.51 13.60
N ASN A 33 -2.40 10.04 12.89
CA ASN A 33 -3.77 9.60 13.05
C ASN A 33 -4.03 8.36 12.18
N TYR A 34 -4.23 7.20 12.84
CA TYR A 34 -4.57 5.94 12.17
C TYR A 34 -6.09 5.77 11.93
N GLY A 35 -6.90 6.68 12.48
CA GLY A 35 -8.36 6.60 12.47
C GLY A 35 -8.92 5.43 13.29
N THR A 36 -10.23 5.28 13.20
CA THR A 36 -10.97 4.17 13.82
C THR A 36 -11.36 3.17 12.74
N LEU A 37 -11.07 1.89 12.95
CA LEU A 37 -11.54 0.83 12.06
C LEU A 37 -13.07 0.74 12.13
N PRO A 38 -13.80 0.82 11.00
CA PRO A 38 -15.25 0.68 10.99
C PRO A 38 -15.67 -0.70 11.49
N GLY A 39 -16.73 -0.79 12.29
CA GLY A 39 -17.22 -2.07 12.82
C GLY A 39 -17.67 -3.06 11.73
N ASP A 40 -18.03 -2.54 10.56
CA ASP A 40 -18.50 -3.29 9.39
C ASP A 40 -17.39 -3.56 8.35
N TYR A 41 -16.11 -3.34 8.69
CA TYR A 41 -15.00 -3.42 7.74
C TYR A 41 -14.94 -4.72 6.93
N LYS A 42 -15.35 -5.86 7.52
CA LYS A 42 -15.41 -7.15 6.82
C LYS A 42 -16.39 -7.11 5.66
N GLN A 43 -17.55 -6.47 5.83
CA GLN A 43 -18.54 -6.33 4.78
C GLN A 43 -18.07 -5.35 3.71
N SER A 44 -17.49 -4.22 4.10
CA SER A 44 -16.91 -3.25 3.16
C SER A 44 -15.81 -3.86 2.29
N ILE A 45 -14.95 -4.71 2.85
CA ILE A 45 -13.94 -5.45 2.08
C ILE A 45 -14.57 -6.49 1.15
N LYS A 46 -15.58 -7.23 1.59
CA LYS A 46 -16.31 -8.15 0.69
C LYS A 46 -16.93 -7.40 -0.49
N ASN A 47 -17.53 -6.23 -0.25
CA ASN A 47 -18.06 -5.37 -1.30
C ASN A 47 -16.96 -4.87 -2.25
N HIS A 48 -15.77 -4.56 -1.72
CA HIS A 48 -14.60 -4.19 -2.53
C HIS A 48 -14.18 -5.31 -3.50
N PHE A 49 -14.27 -6.58 -3.09
CA PHE A 49 -13.96 -7.72 -3.94
C PHE A 49 -15.11 -8.13 -4.87
N TYR A 50 -16.36 -7.79 -4.55
CA TYR A 50 -17.53 -8.11 -5.37
C TYR A 50 -17.35 -7.68 -6.85
N TYR A 51 -16.80 -6.50 -7.08
CA TYR A 51 -16.56 -5.97 -8.44
C TYR A 51 -15.23 -6.40 -9.07
N ARG A 52 -14.37 -7.12 -8.33
CA ARG A 52 -13.03 -7.53 -8.79
C ARG A 52 -12.95 -9.02 -9.13
N LEU A 53 -13.72 -9.85 -8.45
CA LEU A 53 -13.71 -11.30 -8.66
C LEU A 53 -14.56 -11.69 -9.88
N LYS A 54 -14.13 -12.74 -10.59
CA LYS A 54 -14.89 -13.29 -11.72
C LYS A 54 -16.22 -13.93 -11.29
N ASP A 55 -16.20 -14.63 -10.16
CA ASP A 55 -17.40 -15.16 -9.49
C ASP A 55 -17.39 -14.69 -8.02
N PRO A 56 -18.02 -13.54 -7.72
CA PRO A 56 -17.99 -12.97 -6.37
C PRO A 56 -18.83 -13.77 -5.36
N TYR A 57 -19.82 -14.54 -5.82
CA TYR A 57 -20.70 -15.32 -4.95
C TYR A 57 -20.03 -16.60 -4.43
N SER A 58 -19.05 -17.12 -5.16
CA SER A 58 -18.21 -18.24 -4.72
C SER A 58 -17.13 -17.88 -3.69
N ALA A 59 -16.94 -16.60 -3.39
CA ALA A 59 -15.77 -16.14 -2.67
C ALA A 59 -15.75 -16.56 -1.20
N HIS A 60 -14.68 -17.23 -0.79
CA HIS A 60 -14.38 -17.54 0.60
C HIS A 60 -13.35 -16.55 1.15
N TYR A 61 -13.66 -16.00 2.33
CA TYR A 61 -12.83 -15.00 3.00
C TYR A 61 -12.37 -15.52 4.36
N LYS A 62 -11.07 -15.38 4.65
CA LYS A 62 -10.50 -15.57 5.99
C LYS A 62 -9.83 -14.27 6.42
N PHE A 63 -10.47 -13.57 7.35
CA PHE A 63 -9.94 -12.34 7.94
C PHE A 63 -8.97 -12.68 9.07
N PHE A 64 -7.87 -11.94 9.14
CA PHE A 64 -6.94 -11.97 10.25
C PHE A 64 -7.11 -10.73 11.12
N GLU A 65 -6.45 -10.72 12.28
CA GLU A 65 -6.49 -9.60 13.21
C GLU A 65 -6.00 -8.31 12.54
N PRO A 66 -6.83 -7.25 12.47
CA PRO A 66 -6.41 -5.95 12.00
C PRO A 66 -5.38 -5.31 12.94
N TYR A 67 -4.48 -4.49 12.40
CA TYR A 67 -3.51 -3.77 13.22
C TYR A 67 -3.21 -2.38 12.65
N LYS A 68 -2.78 -1.46 13.50
CA LYS A 68 -2.30 -0.14 13.06
C LYS A 68 -0.99 -0.30 12.31
N GLY A 69 -0.85 0.41 11.20
CA GLY A 69 0.36 0.36 10.39
C GLY A 69 0.40 1.46 9.37
N TYR A 70 1.48 1.45 8.60
CA TYR A 70 1.65 2.38 7.49
C TYR A 70 2.37 1.73 6.32
N SER A 71 2.22 2.32 5.15
CA SER A 71 2.94 1.92 3.95
C SER A 71 3.20 3.13 3.04
N TRP A 72 4.35 3.12 2.38
CA TRP A 72 4.62 3.99 1.25
C TRP A 72 4.01 3.39 -0.01
N VAL A 73 3.22 4.20 -0.70
CA VAL A 73 2.49 3.81 -1.91
C VAL A 73 2.89 4.75 -3.04
N MET A 74 3.32 4.20 -4.18
CA MET A 74 3.60 4.98 -5.38
C MET A 74 2.34 5.08 -6.26
N ASN A 75 2.07 6.27 -6.81
CA ASN A 75 1.01 6.45 -7.80
C ASN A 75 1.63 6.54 -9.20
N VAL A 76 1.19 5.72 -10.16
CA VAL A 76 1.90 5.52 -11.45
C VAL A 76 1.36 6.42 -12.59
N PRO A 77 0.77 7.58 -12.27
CA PRO A 77 1.34 8.77 -12.90
C PRO A 77 1.38 9.96 -11.94
N ALA A 78 2.34 9.96 -11.02
CA ALA A 78 3.10 11.12 -10.55
C ALA A 78 4.15 10.56 -9.60
N ASP A 79 5.39 11.04 -9.67
CA ASP A 79 6.54 10.58 -8.87
C ASP A 79 6.42 10.95 -7.36
N LYS A 80 5.19 10.91 -6.84
CA LYS A 80 4.77 11.22 -5.48
C LYS A 80 4.46 9.92 -4.77
N GLU A 81 5.42 9.44 -4.03
CA GLU A 81 5.18 8.47 -2.97
C GLU A 81 4.29 9.12 -1.91
N GLN A 82 3.22 8.42 -1.52
CA GLN A 82 2.35 8.83 -0.43
C GLN A 82 2.54 7.88 0.74
N LEU A 83 2.86 8.44 1.91
CA LEU A 83 2.85 7.71 3.16
C LEU A 83 1.41 7.62 3.67
N MET A 84 0.88 6.40 3.76
CA MET A 84 -0.46 6.14 4.26
C MET A 84 -0.41 5.51 5.65
N PHE A 85 -1.05 6.16 6.63
CA PHE A 85 -1.27 5.64 7.97
C PHE A 85 -2.71 5.13 8.11
N GLY A 86 -2.90 3.99 8.77
CA GLY A 86 -4.24 3.45 8.94
C GLY A 86 -4.28 2.06 9.57
N TRP A 87 -5.38 1.37 9.35
CA TRP A 87 -5.57 -0.01 9.78
C TRP A 87 -5.22 -0.97 8.63
N ILE A 88 -4.22 -1.81 8.84
CA ILE A 88 -3.90 -2.91 7.95
C ILE A 88 -4.79 -4.10 8.30
N ILE A 89 -5.46 -4.64 7.28
CA ILE A 89 -6.45 -5.69 7.40
C ILE A 89 -6.02 -6.83 6.47
N PRO A 90 -5.25 -7.82 6.98
CA PRO A 90 -4.88 -8.97 6.18
C PRO A 90 -6.12 -9.84 5.94
N VAL A 91 -6.33 -10.26 4.70
CA VAL A 91 -7.42 -11.15 4.32
C VAL A 91 -6.92 -12.19 3.31
N SER A 92 -7.32 -13.44 3.48
CA SER A 92 -7.17 -14.46 2.45
C SER A 92 -8.47 -14.59 1.68
N VAL A 93 -8.38 -14.58 0.35
CA VAL A 93 -9.52 -14.67 -0.57
C VAL A 93 -9.29 -15.83 -1.53
N ASN A 94 -10.29 -16.69 -1.69
CA ASN A 94 -10.32 -17.73 -2.72
C ASN A 94 -11.68 -17.72 -3.40
N ALA A 95 -11.70 -17.68 -4.73
CA ALA A 95 -12.92 -17.65 -5.52
C ALA A 95 -12.74 -18.45 -6.80
N LYS A 96 -13.85 -18.79 -7.46
CA LYS A 96 -13.83 -19.48 -8.74
C LYS A 96 -13.37 -18.56 -9.86
N ASN A 97 -12.66 -19.13 -10.82
CA ASN A 97 -12.31 -18.49 -12.08
C ASN A 97 -13.46 -18.63 -13.09
N GLY A 98 -13.27 -18.11 -14.31
CA GLY A 98 -14.28 -18.18 -15.37
C GLY A 98 -14.60 -19.60 -15.89
N PHE A 99 -13.84 -20.61 -15.47
CA PHE A 99 -14.09 -22.02 -15.79
C PHE A 99 -14.79 -22.78 -14.64
N GLY A 100 -15.15 -22.08 -13.55
CA GLY A 100 -15.88 -22.67 -12.42
C GLY A 100 -15.03 -23.38 -11.36
N ALA A 101 -13.71 -23.45 -11.55
CA ALA A 101 -12.77 -24.01 -10.58
C ALA A 101 -12.20 -22.93 -9.66
N TYR A 102 -11.88 -23.28 -8.40
CA TYR A 102 -11.18 -22.36 -7.49
C TYR A 102 -9.78 -22.03 -8.02
N ALA A 103 -9.46 -20.73 -8.09
CA ALA A 103 -8.17 -20.26 -8.58
C ALA A 103 -7.03 -20.44 -7.57
N GLY A 104 -7.36 -20.72 -6.31
CA GLY A 104 -6.41 -20.81 -5.20
C GLY A 104 -6.53 -19.62 -4.25
N THR A 105 -6.07 -19.82 -3.03
CA THR A 105 -6.15 -18.80 -1.98
C THR A 105 -5.03 -17.78 -2.12
N VAL A 106 -5.40 -16.51 -2.24
CA VAL A 106 -4.47 -15.37 -2.29
C VAL A 106 -4.58 -14.58 -0.99
N ARG A 107 -3.44 -14.16 -0.44
CA ARG A 107 -3.40 -13.24 0.70
C ARG A 107 -3.28 -11.81 0.21
N VAL A 108 -4.22 -10.97 0.61
CA VAL A 108 -4.30 -9.54 0.27
C VAL A 108 -4.12 -8.70 1.53
N MET A 109 -3.41 -7.60 1.39
CA MET A 109 -3.24 -6.61 2.45
C MET A 109 -4.06 -5.37 2.12
N ILE A 110 -5.14 -5.12 2.86
CA ILE A 110 -5.93 -3.90 2.70
C ILE A 110 -5.48 -2.89 3.75
N ILE A 111 -5.29 -1.63 3.38
CA ILE A 111 -5.21 -0.52 4.32
C ILE A 111 -6.51 0.27 4.31
N TYR A 112 -7.09 0.48 5.48
CA TYR A 112 -8.15 1.47 5.69
C TYR A 112 -7.51 2.76 6.22
N SER A 113 -7.58 3.83 5.42
CA SER A 113 -6.98 5.13 5.74
C SER A 113 -7.91 6.23 5.24
N ASN A 114 -8.12 7.28 6.06
CA ASN A 114 -8.93 8.45 5.69
C ASN A 114 -10.32 8.11 5.10
N GLY A 115 -11.00 7.09 5.64
CA GLY A 115 -12.33 6.69 5.18
C GLY A 115 -12.34 5.81 3.94
N GLN A 116 -11.19 5.38 3.42
CA GLN A 116 -11.06 4.65 2.16
C GLN A 116 -10.29 3.34 2.34
N TYR A 117 -10.66 2.33 1.54
CA TYR A 117 -9.97 1.03 1.50
C TYR A 117 -9.07 0.96 0.26
N HIS A 118 -7.80 0.63 0.49
CA HIS A 118 -6.81 0.47 -0.58
C HIS A 118 -6.18 -0.92 -0.52
N ASP A 119 -6.12 -1.59 -1.66
CA ASP A 119 -5.49 -2.91 -1.79
C ASP A 119 -3.98 -2.74 -2.06
N LEU A 120 -3.17 -2.89 -1.01
CA LEU A 120 -1.72 -2.75 -1.08
C LEU A 120 -1.04 -3.88 -1.86
N SER A 121 -1.73 -4.99 -2.15
CA SER A 121 -1.19 -6.08 -2.97
C SER A 121 -1.30 -5.81 -4.46
N THR A 122 -2.15 -4.87 -4.87
CA THR A 122 -2.36 -4.52 -6.29
C THR A 122 -1.75 -3.19 -6.71
N ILE A 123 -1.40 -2.32 -5.75
CA ILE A 123 -0.79 -1.02 -6.07
C ILE A 123 0.67 -1.23 -6.47
N LYS A 124 1.05 -0.64 -7.61
CA LYS A 124 2.43 -0.65 -8.09
C LYS A 124 3.31 0.22 -7.20
N GLY A 125 4.52 -0.26 -6.88
CA GLY A 125 5.49 0.51 -6.10
C GLY A 125 5.17 0.62 -4.61
N THR A 126 4.41 -0.33 -4.05
CA THR A 126 4.35 -0.51 -2.60
C THR A 126 5.71 -0.97 -2.08
N THR A 127 6.34 -0.15 -1.24
CA THR A 127 7.72 -0.40 -0.79
C THR A 127 7.76 -1.40 0.38
N LYS A 128 6.93 -1.20 1.42
CA LYS A 128 6.87 -2.03 2.62
C LYS A 128 5.64 -1.69 3.47
N ILE A 129 5.09 -2.69 4.16
CA ILE A 129 4.08 -2.50 5.22
C ILE A 129 4.80 -2.58 6.56
N THR A 130 4.61 -1.58 7.42
CA THR A 130 5.15 -1.55 8.78
C THR A 130 4.01 -1.56 9.79
N ARG A 131 4.04 -2.52 10.72
CA ARG A 131 3.13 -2.59 11.86
C ARG A 131 3.60 -1.63 12.95
N VAL A 132 2.65 -0.90 13.53
CA VAL A 132 2.87 -0.04 14.70
C VAL A 132 2.39 -0.79 15.95
N PRO A 133 3.15 -0.77 17.05
CA PRO A 133 2.74 -1.39 18.31
C PRO A 133 1.45 -0.79 18.88
#